data_AF-A0A6P7QK07-F1
#
_entry.id   AF-A0A6P7QK07-F1
#
_cell.length_a   1.000
_cell.length_b   1.000
_cell.length_c   1.000
_cell.angle_alpha   90.00
_cell.angle_beta   90.00
_cell.angle_gamma   90.00
#
_symmetry.space_group_name_H-M   'P 1'
#
loop_
_entity.id
_entity.type
_entity.pdbx_description
1 polymer ?
#
loop_
_entity_poly.entity_id
_entity_poly.type
_entity_poly.pdbx_seq_one_letter_code
_entity_poly.pdbx_strand_id
1 'polypeptide(L)'
;MEAELGGSFIKLRQALFQLNSVDSSLLFTAQALLRWHDGHQFCSKSGQPTQKNMAGSKRVCPSSKIIYYPQMAPVVITLVSDGARCLLARQSSFPKGLYSALAGFCDIGESVEEAVHREVAEEVGLEVENLQYSASQHWPFPNSSLMIACHATVKPGHTEIQVNLKELEAAAWFSLDEVTTALRRKGSLALQPSEASSLLLPPKLAIAHHLIKKWVETLSCSSLAA
;
A
#
# COMPACT_ATOMS: atom_id res chain seq x y z
N MET A 1 21.28 25.22 2.88
CA MET A 1 20.46 24.40 1.97
C MET A 1 18.99 24.82 1.91
N GLU A 2 18.18 24.76 2.97
CA GLU A 2 16.77 25.22 2.90
C GLU A 2 16.65 26.69 2.48
N ALA A 3 17.39 27.58 3.15
CA ALA A 3 17.45 29.00 2.81
C ALA A 3 18.06 29.29 1.43
N GLU A 4 18.96 28.44 0.94
CA GLU A 4 19.63 28.59 -0.36
C GLU A 4 18.74 28.13 -1.51
N LEU A 5 17.88 27.13 -1.28
CA LEU A 5 16.96 26.57 -2.26
C LEU A 5 15.54 27.16 -2.15
N GLY A 6 15.29 28.04 -1.19
CA GLY A 6 13.96 28.59 -0.91
C GLY A 6 12.92 27.51 -0.55
N GLY A 7 13.35 26.44 0.12
CA GLY A 7 12.53 25.26 0.39
C GLY A 7 12.49 24.86 1.86
N SER A 8 11.70 23.82 2.17
CA SER A 8 11.65 23.20 3.50
C SER A 8 11.74 21.68 3.41
N PHE A 9 12.34 21.05 4.42
CA PHE A 9 12.34 19.62 4.57
C PHE A 9 10.98 19.11 5.05
N ILE A 10 10.43 18.18 4.30
CA ILE A 10 9.19 17.47 4.65
C ILE A 10 9.42 15.96 4.66
N LYS A 11 8.58 15.23 5.38
CA LYS A 11 8.64 13.76 5.36
C LYS A 11 8.26 13.26 3.96
N LEU A 12 9.02 12.32 3.39
CA LEU A 12 8.78 11.82 2.04
C LEU A 12 7.34 11.30 1.83
N ARG A 13 6.74 10.67 2.86
CA ARG A 13 5.34 10.23 2.83
C ARG A 13 4.34 11.39 2.61
N GLN A 14 4.63 12.57 3.18
CA GLN A 14 3.83 13.79 2.96
C GLN A 14 4.12 14.39 1.58
N ALA A 15 5.36 14.30 1.10
CA ALA A 15 5.72 14.78 -0.23
C ALA A 15 4.98 14.04 -1.36
N LEU A 16 4.52 12.80 -1.14
CA LEU A 16 3.75 12.01 -2.11
C LEU A 16 2.51 12.73 -2.66
N PHE A 17 1.94 13.69 -1.92
CA PHE A 17 0.79 14.46 -2.36
C PHE A 17 1.15 15.55 -3.39
N GLN A 18 2.43 15.87 -3.53
CA GLN A 18 2.96 16.96 -4.37
C GLN A 18 3.84 16.46 -5.52
N LEU A 19 4.35 15.23 -5.42
CA LEU A 19 5.26 14.65 -6.41
C LEU A 19 4.51 14.19 -7.67
N ASN A 20 5.17 14.31 -8.83
CA ASN A 20 4.76 13.64 -10.06
C ASN A 20 5.30 12.19 -10.09
N SER A 21 4.88 11.41 -11.08
CA SER A 21 5.25 10.00 -11.24
C SER A 21 6.74 9.78 -11.50
N VAL A 22 7.40 10.71 -12.19
CA VAL A 22 8.84 10.59 -12.53
C VAL A 22 9.68 10.81 -11.29
N ASP A 23 9.45 11.91 -10.57
CA ASP A 23 10.21 12.26 -9.37
C ASP A 23 9.96 11.25 -8.23
N SER A 24 8.73 10.76 -8.09
CA SER A 24 8.41 9.75 -7.07
C SER A 24 9.17 8.44 -7.30
N SER A 25 9.28 7.96 -8.54
CA SER A 25 10.03 6.72 -8.84
C SER A 25 11.50 6.81 -8.42
N LEU A 26 12.16 7.93 -8.74
CA LEU A 26 13.55 8.19 -8.33
C LEU A 26 13.70 8.27 -6.82
N LEU A 27 12.81 9.02 -6.16
CA LEU A 27 12.83 9.16 -4.70
C LEU A 27 12.54 7.85 -3.97
N PHE A 28 11.69 6.97 -4.52
CA PHE A 28 11.38 5.67 -3.92
C PHE A 28 12.58 4.75 -3.98
N THR A 29 13.25 4.71 -5.13
CA THR A 29 14.48 3.97 -5.33
C THR A 29 15.56 4.47 -4.36
N ALA A 30 15.78 5.79 -4.30
CA ALA A 30 16.78 6.39 -3.40
C ALA A 30 16.47 6.09 -1.93
N GLN A 31 15.23 6.30 -1.49
CA GLN A 31 14.80 6.05 -0.12
C GLN A 31 15.02 4.60 0.30
N ALA A 32 14.67 3.64 -0.57
CA ALA A 32 14.82 2.21 -0.30
C ALA A 32 16.29 1.80 -0.27
N LEU A 33 17.10 2.22 -1.24
CA LEU A 33 18.53 1.90 -1.27
C LEU A 33 19.31 2.50 -0.10
N LEU A 34 19.03 3.77 0.25
CA LEU A 34 19.68 4.43 1.39
C LEU A 34 19.32 3.73 2.70
N ARG A 35 18.04 3.39 2.92
CA ARG A 35 17.61 2.64 4.10
C ARG A 35 18.21 1.24 4.15
N TRP A 36 18.23 0.54 3.03
CA TRP A 36 18.83 -0.79 2.95
C TRP A 36 20.31 -0.73 3.33
N HIS A 37 21.06 0.23 2.79
CA HIS A 37 22.47 0.40 3.13
C HIS A 37 22.71 0.76 4.60
N ASP A 38 21.82 1.55 5.20
CA ASP A 38 21.86 1.90 6.62
C ASP A 38 21.65 0.68 7.51
N GLY A 39 20.68 -0.18 7.17
CA GLY A 39 20.40 -1.41 7.93
C GLY A 39 21.36 -2.58 7.70
N HIS A 40 22.20 -2.55 6.66
CA HIS A 40 23.05 -3.68 6.25
C HIS A 40 24.55 -3.39 6.38
N GLN A 41 24.95 -2.58 7.36
CA GLN A 41 26.35 -2.20 7.57
C GLN A 41 27.25 -3.37 8.01
N PHE A 42 26.68 -4.37 8.67
CA PHE A 42 27.40 -5.54 9.21
C PHE A 42 26.84 -6.86 8.66
N CYS A 43 27.70 -7.88 8.58
CA CYS A 43 27.32 -9.20 8.10
C CYS A 43 26.56 -9.96 9.19
N SER A 44 25.34 -10.40 8.89
CA SER A 44 24.51 -11.19 9.80
C SER A 44 25.13 -12.53 10.23
N LYS A 45 26.08 -13.08 9.43
CA LYS A 45 26.78 -14.33 9.77
C LYS A 45 28.04 -14.13 10.61
N SER A 46 28.83 -13.09 10.34
CA SER A 46 30.18 -12.93 10.91
C SER A 46 30.37 -11.71 11.80
N GLY A 47 29.39 -10.79 11.85
CA GLY A 47 29.49 -9.52 12.58
C GLY A 47 30.46 -8.50 11.95
N GLN A 48 31.17 -8.85 10.87
CA GLN A 48 32.15 -7.97 10.24
C GLN A 48 31.48 -6.92 9.32
N PRO A 49 32.08 -5.72 9.16
CA PRO A 49 31.58 -4.71 8.23
C PRO A 49 31.45 -5.24 6.80
N THR A 50 30.34 -4.93 6.13
CA THR A 50 30.14 -5.25 4.72
C THR A 50 30.53 -4.06 3.84
N GLN A 51 30.99 -4.33 2.62
CA GLN A 51 31.45 -3.32 1.67
C GLN A 51 30.46 -3.15 0.53
N LYS A 52 30.09 -1.90 0.21
CA LYS A 52 29.24 -1.55 -0.93
C LYS A 52 30.03 -1.69 -2.24
N ASN A 53 29.39 -2.11 -3.32
CA ASN A 53 29.96 -1.96 -4.66
C ASN A 53 29.81 -0.50 -5.16
N MET A 54 30.55 -0.16 -6.23
CA MET A 54 30.50 1.19 -6.84
C MET A 54 29.07 1.62 -7.24
N ALA A 55 28.25 0.69 -7.71
CA ALA A 55 26.87 0.96 -8.13
C ALA A 55 25.85 0.99 -6.97
N GLY A 56 26.24 0.67 -5.73
CA GLY A 56 25.33 0.58 -4.57
C GLY A 56 24.34 -0.59 -4.60
N SER A 57 24.31 -1.39 -5.67
CA SER A 57 23.36 -2.49 -5.86
C SER A 57 23.59 -3.73 -5.01
N LYS A 58 24.73 -3.83 -4.31
CA LYS A 58 25.03 -4.95 -3.40
C LYS A 58 26.01 -4.58 -2.30
N ARG A 59 26.05 -5.41 -1.26
CA ARG A 59 27.07 -5.38 -0.20
C ARG A 59 27.72 -6.74 -0.08
N VAL A 60 29.02 -6.79 0.12
CA VAL A 60 29.80 -8.04 0.22
C VAL A 60 30.50 -8.08 1.57
N CYS A 61 30.41 -9.20 2.27
CA CYS A 61 31.21 -9.44 3.46
C CYS A 61 32.60 -9.97 3.06
N PRO A 62 33.71 -9.29 3.39
CA PRO A 62 35.05 -9.76 3.03
C PRO A 62 35.44 -11.09 3.67
N SER A 63 34.94 -11.37 4.89
CA SER A 63 35.27 -12.58 5.65
C SER A 63 34.46 -13.80 5.22
N SER A 64 33.13 -13.68 5.14
CA SER A 64 32.24 -14.80 4.80
C SER A 64 31.97 -14.98 3.31
N LYS A 65 32.37 -14.00 2.48
CA LYS A 65 32.07 -13.90 1.05
C LYS A 65 30.57 -13.85 0.69
N ILE A 66 29.69 -13.70 1.68
CA ILE A 66 28.25 -13.52 1.45
C ILE A 66 28.00 -12.21 0.71
N ILE A 67 27.14 -12.29 -0.31
CA ILE A 67 26.63 -11.14 -1.06
C ILE A 67 25.21 -10.88 -0.58
N TYR A 68 24.97 -9.65 -0.14
CA TYR A 68 23.65 -9.14 0.22
C TYR A 68 23.13 -8.23 -0.90
N TYR A 69 21.88 -8.45 -1.29
CA TYR A 69 21.15 -7.62 -2.23
C TYR A 69 20.04 -6.86 -1.51
N PRO A 70 19.61 -5.68 -2.02
CA PRO A 70 18.40 -5.01 -1.56
C PRO A 70 17.20 -5.96 -1.58
N GLN A 71 16.45 -6.00 -0.48
CA GLN A 71 15.30 -6.87 -0.32
C GLN A 71 14.01 -6.06 -0.39
N MET A 72 12.95 -6.72 -0.88
CA MET A 72 11.58 -6.23 -0.84
C MET A 72 10.72 -7.29 -0.19
N ALA A 73 9.96 -6.92 0.83
CA ALA A 73 8.98 -7.83 1.42
C ALA A 73 7.72 -7.88 0.52
N PRO A 74 7.25 -9.07 0.11
CA PRO A 74 5.99 -9.19 -0.62
C PRO A 74 4.82 -8.84 0.30
N VAL A 75 3.91 -7.99 -0.19
CA VAL A 75 2.72 -7.53 0.53
C VAL A 75 1.54 -7.60 -0.43
N VAL A 76 0.50 -8.33 -0.08
CA VAL A 76 -0.76 -8.29 -0.83
C VAL A 76 -1.54 -7.06 -0.45
N ILE A 77 -2.22 -6.44 -1.42
CA ILE A 77 -3.18 -5.37 -1.16
C ILE A 77 -4.45 -5.65 -1.96
N THR A 78 -5.56 -5.83 -1.27
CA THR A 78 -6.78 -6.42 -1.83
C THR A 78 -7.96 -5.48 -1.66
N LEU A 79 -8.57 -5.10 -2.79
CA LEU A 79 -9.86 -4.43 -2.78
C LEU A 79 -10.96 -5.49 -2.90
N VAL A 80 -11.68 -5.71 -1.80
CA VAL A 80 -12.77 -6.69 -1.73
C VAL A 80 -14.09 -6.01 -2.14
N SER A 81 -14.91 -6.70 -2.94
CA SER A 81 -16.18 -6.20 -3.48
C SER A 81 -17.30 -7.23 -3.30
N ASP A 82 -18.51 -6.78 -2.96
CA ASP A 82 -19.72 -7.61 -2.99
C ASP A 82 -20.49 -7.52 -4.33
N GLY A 83 -19.94 -6.75 -5.27
CA GLY A 83 -20.52 -6.49 -6.59
C GLY A 83 -21.15 -5.10 -6.72
N ALA A 84 -21.66 -4.54 -5.62
CA ALA A 84 -22.27 -3.20 -5.59
C ALA A 84 -21.47 -2.20 -4.75
N ARG A 85 -20.71 -2.69 -3.77
CA ARG A 85 -19.92 -1.93 -2.80
C ARG A 85 -18.50 -2.50 -2.75
N CYS A 86 -17.55 -1.68 -2.32
CA CYS A 86 -16.21 -2.14 -1.97
C CYS A 86 -15.97 -1.98 -0.47
N LEU A 87 -15.22 -2.92 0.10
CA LEU A 87 -14.79 -2.86 1.49
C LEU A 87 -13.53 -2.00 1.60
N LEU A 88 -13.56 -1.02 2.49
CA LEU A 88 -12.38 -0.25 2.85
C LEU A 88 -12.18 -0.27 4.36
N ALA A 89 -10.93 -0.27 4.78
CA ALA A 89 -10.53 -0.29 6.18
C ALA A 89 -9.53 0.83 6.52
N ARG A 90 -9.35 1.07 7.80
CA ARG A 90 -8.36 2.02 8.33
C ARG A 90 -7.67 1.46 9.57
N GLN A 91 -6.41 1.86 9.72
CA GLN A 91 -5.63 1.63 10.92
C GLN A 91 -5.60 2.91 11.78
N SER A 92 -5.36 2.76 13.08
CA SER A 92 -5.26 3.89 14.03
C SER A 92 -4.18 4.90 13.68
N SER A 93 -3.14 4.47 12.95
CA SER A 93 -2.03 5.32 12.49
C SER A 93 -2.40 6.21 11.28
N PHE A 94 -3.54 5.95 10.62
CA PHE A 94 -3.94 6.71 9.43
C PHE A 94 -4.56 8.06 9.82
N PRO A 95 -4.38 9.10 8.99
CA PRO A 95 -5.13 10.34 9.12
C PRO A 95 -6.63 10.07 9.27
N LYS A 96 -7.31 10.87 10.11
CA LYS A 96 -8.75 10.70 10.32
C LYS A 96 -9.50 10.80 8.99
N GLY A 97 -10.39 9.84 8.73
CA GLY A 97 -11.19 9.76 7.51
C GLY A 97 -10.52 9.04 6.34
N LEU A 98 -9.22 8.71 6.41
CA LEU A 98 -8.53 7.96 5.37
C LEU A 98 -8.82 6.46 5.50
N TYR A 99 -9.46 5.89 4.48
CA TYR A 99 -9.67 4.45 4.33
C TYR A 99 -8.93 3.93 3.09
N SER A 100 -8.54 2.66 3.11
CA SER A 100 -7.78 2.00 2.05
C SER A 100 -8.26 0.55 1.87
N ALA A 101 -7.81 -0.09 0.80
CA ALA A 101 -7.86 -1.54 0.64
C ALA A 101 -7.10 -2.26 1.79
N LEU A 102 -7.48 -3.51 2.06
CA LEU A 102 -6.84 -4.40 3.04
C LEU A 102 -5.43 -4.76 2.56
N ALA A 103 -4.45 -4.88 3.46
CA ALA A 103 -3.10 -5.20 3.05
C ALA A 103 -2.30 -5.88 4.17
N GLY A 104 -1.57 -6.94 3.80
CA GLY A 104 -0.69 -7.63 4.72
C GLY A 104 0.41 -8.41 4.03
N PHE A 105 1.36 -8.89 4.82
CA PHE A 105 2.57 -9.53 4.32
C PHE A 105 2.26 -10.95 3.86
N CYS A 106 2.95 -11.42 2.81
CA CYS A 106 2.95 -12.84 2.50
C CYS A 106 3.86 -13.58 3.48
N ASP A 107 3.39 -14.70 3.99
CA ASP A 107 4.18 -15.58 4.85
C ASP A 107 5.13 -16.49 4.05
N ILE A 108 6.12 -17.05 4.75
CA ILE A 108 7.08 -17.97 4.14
C ILE A 108 6.35 -19.24 3.69
N GLY A 109 6.44 -19.53 2.39
CA GLY A 109 5.80 -20.70 1.78
C GLY A 109 4.39 -20.44 1.28
N GLU A 110 3.87 -19.23 1.48
CA GLU A 110 2.55 -18.80 1.04
C GLU A 110 2.59 -18.28 -0.42
N SER A 111 1.58 -18.66 -1.20
CA SER A 111 1.28 -18.03 -2.48
C SER A 111 0.62 -16.66 -2.28
N VAL A 112 0.54 -15.85 -3.35
CA VAL A 112 -0.17 -14.55 -3.29
C VAL A 112 -1.64 -14.79 -3.00
N GLU A 113 -2.22 -15.82 -3.61
CA GLU A 113 -3.61 -16.21 -3.46
C GLU A 113 -3.91 -16.58 -2.00
N GLU A 114 -3.12 -17.48 -1.40
CA GLU A 114 -3.26 -17.88 0.01
C GLU A 114 -3.15 -16.67 0.95
N ALA A 115 -2.19 -15.76 0.72
CA ALA A 115 -2.04 -14.54 1.50
C ALA A 115 -3.29 -13.65 1.42
N VAL A 116 -3.88 -13.50 0.23
CA VAL A 116 -5.14 -12.74 0.08
C VAL A 116 -6.28 -13.40 0.85
N HIS A 117 -6.44 -14.72 0.76
CA HIS A 117 -7.48 -15.43 1.50
C HIS A 117 -7.30 -15.29 3.01
N ARG A 118 -6.07 -15.46 3.51
CA ARG A 118 -5.75 -15.33 4.94
C ARG A 118 -5.98 -13.92 5.45
N GLU A 119 -5.39 -12.90 4.83
CA GLU A 119 -5.49 -11.51 5.29
C GLU A 119 -6.93 -11.01 5.30
N VAL A 120 -7.74 -11.34 4.28
CA VAL A 120 -9.16 -10.96 4.24
C VAL A 120 -9.96 -11.68 5.35
N ALA A 121 -9.65 -12.94 5.63
CA ALA A 121 -10.30 -13.67 6.71
C ALA A 121 -9.88 -13.15 8.11
N GLU A 122 -8.59 -12.87 8.31
CA GLU A 122 -8.03 -12.40 9.58
C GLU A 122 -8.49 -10.98 9.94
N GLU A 123 -8.45 -10.05 8.98
CA GLU A 123 -8.74 -8.63 9.25
C GLU A 123 -10.25 -8.34 9.36
N VAL A 124 -11.08 -9.00 8.55
CA VAL A 124 -12.51 -8.67 8.40
C VAL A 124 -13.46 -9.87 8.39
N GLY A 125 -12.97 -11.10 8.54
CA GLY A 125 -13.81 -12.29 8.69
C GLY A 125 -14.54 -12.73 7.41
N LEU A 126 -14.09 -12.30 6.23
CA LEU A 126 -14.74 -12.63 4.95
C LEU A 126 -14.02 -13.77 4.22
N GLU A 127 -14.78 -14.55 3.45
CA GLU A 127 -14.25 -15.57 2.55
C GLU A 127 -14.24 -15.07 1.11
N VAL A 128 -13.06 -15.04 0.48
CA VAL A 128 -12.89 -14.64 -0.92
C VAL A 128 -13.40 -15.75 -1.85
N GLU A 129 -14.24 -15.38 -2.82
CA GLU A 129 -14.80 -16.28 -3.83
C GLU A 129 -14.00 -16.24 -5.13
N ASN A 130 -13.72 -15.04 -5.65
CA ASN A 130 -12.91 -14.86 -6.85
C ASN A 130 -11.78 -13.87 -6.57
N LEU A 131 -10.64 -14.11 -7.20
CA LEU A 131 -9.44 -13.29 -7.07
C LEU A 131 -8.87 -12.96 -8.46
N GLN A 132 -8.49 -11.70 -8.66
CA GLN A 132 -7.86 -11.24 -9.88
C GLN A 132 -6.69 -10.32 -9.57
N TYR A 133 -5.50 -10.68 -10.06
CA TYR A 133 -4.36 -9.77 -10.05
C TYR A 133 -4.66 -8.52 -10.88
N SER A 134 -4.30 -7.35 -10.34
CA SER A 134 -4.51 -6.06 -10.99
C SER A 134 -3.20 -5.37 -11.38
N ALA A 135 -2.26 -5.22 -10.45
CA ALA A 135 -1.01 -4.49 -10.66
C ALA A 135 0.01 -4.79 -9.56
N SER A 136 1.23 -4.28 -9.70
CA SER A 136 2.21 -4.25 -8.61
C SER A 136 2.89 -2.88 -8.51
N GLN A 137 3.40 -2.57 -7.32
CA GLN A 137 4.10 -1.33 -7.04
C GLN A 137 5.20 -1.55 -6.00
N HIS A 138 6.40 -1.04 -6.26
CA HIS A 138 7.39 -0.87 -5.20
C HIS A 138 6.94 0.23 -4.25
N TRP A 139 6.94 -0.08 -2.95
CA TRP A 139 6.57 0.84 -1.89
C TRP A 139 7.71 1.00 -0.89
N PRO A 140 8.36 2.17 -0.81
CA PRO A 140 9.60 2.32 -0.05
C PRO A 140 9.39 2.45 1.47
N PHE A 141 8.15 2.35 1.98
CA PHE A 141 7.83 2.62 3.38
C PHE A 141 7.21 1.42 4.12
N PRO A 142 7.58 1.17 5.38
CA PRO A 142 8.79 1.66 6.03
C PRO A 142 10.06 0.93 5.54
N ASN A 143 9.95 -0.35 5.18
CA ASN A 143 11.09 -1.25 5.01
C ASN A 143 11.19 -1.86 3.61
N SER A 144 10.79 -1.12 2.57
CA SER A 144 10.79 -1.54 1.15
C SER A 144 9.95 -2.81 0.90
N SER A 145 8.79 -2.63 0.27
CA SER A 145 7.85 -3.71 -0.04
C SER A 145 7.54 -3.77 -1.52
N LEU A 146 7.21 -4.96 -2.00
CA LEU A 146 6.55 -5.15 -3.29
C LEU A 146 5.06 -5.34 -3.02
N MET A 147 4.27 -4.30 -3.30
CA MET A 147 2.82 -4.35 -3.19
C MET A 147 2.27 -5.10 -4.39
N ILE A 148 1.47 -6.14 -4.14
CA ILE A 148 0.85 -6.99 -5.14
C ILE A 148 -0.65 -6.77 -5.02
N ALA A 149 -1.21 -6.03 -5.97
CA ALA A 149 -2.57 -5.54 -5.91
C ALA A 149 -3.55 -6.49 -6.57
N CYS A 150 -4.59 -6.85 -5.83
CA CYS A 150 -5.64 -7.75 -6.27
C CYS A 150 -7.03 -7.13 -6.09
N HIS A 151 -7.93 -7.48 -6.99
CA HIS A 151 -9.38 -7.34 -6.80
C HIS A 151 -9.93 -8.69 -6.36
N ALA A 152 -10.78 -8.68 -5.35
CA ALA A 152 -11.43 -9.89 -4.85
C ALA A 152 -12.94 -9.68 -4.75
N THR A 153 -13.71 -10.75 -4.93
CA THR A 153 -15.15 -10.75 -4.67
C THR A 153 -15.50 -11.69 -3.54
N VAL A 154 -16.57 -11.37 -2.81
CA VAL A 154 -17.20 -12.29 -1.86
C VAL A 154 -18.53 -12.77 -2.41
N LYS A 155 -18.97 -13.93 -1.92
CA LYS A 155 -20.23 -14.52 -2.33
C LYS A 155 -21.42 -13.63 -1.94
N PRO A 156 -22.44 -13.45 -2.81
CA PRO A 156 -23.66 -12.75 -2.44
C PRO A 156 -24.26 -13.30 -1.14
N GLY A 157 -24.69 -12.39 -0.25
CA GLY A 157 -25.23 -12.74 1.07
C GLY A 157 -24.18 -13.03 2.15
N HIS A 158 -22.89 -13.14 1.81
CA HIS A 158 -21.79 -13.36 2.77
C HIS A 158 -20.98 -12.06 2.94
N THR A 159 -21.65 -11.02 3.44
CA THR A 159 -21.09 -9.66 3.52
C THR A 159 -21.00 -9.11 4.95
N GLU A 160 -21.33 -9.94 5.94
CA GLU A 160 -21.17 -9.58 7.35
C GLU A 160 -19.68 -9.56 7.70
N ILE A 161 -19.19 -8.38 8.13
CA ILE A 161 -17.79 -8.19 8.49
C ILE A 161 -17.59 -8.39 9.99
N GLN A 162 -16.50 -9.05 10.35
CA GLN A 162 -16.02 -9.19 11.72
C GLN A 162 -14.63 -8.57 11.81
N VAL A 163 -14.59 -7.31 12.22
CA VAL A 163 -13.34 -6.53 12.22
C VAL A 163 -12.44 -6.96 13.36
N ASN A 164 -11.21 -7.37 13.04
CA ASN A 164 -10.16 -7.59 14.03
C ASN A 164 -9.63 -6.26 14.55
N LEU A 165 -10.18 -5.80 15.68
CA LEU A 165 -9.84 -4.52 16.30
C LEU A 165 -8.40 -4.45 16.87
N LYS A 166 -7.64 -5.55 16.84
CA LYS A 166 -6.20 -5.51 17.18
C LYS A 166 -5.36 -4.91 16.06
N GLU A 167 -5.84 -5.00 14.81
CA GLU A 167 -5.11 -4.58 13.61
C GLU A 167 -5.77 -3.37 12.96
N LEU A 168 -7.10 -3.39 12.85
CA LEU A 168 -7.88 -2.32 12.23
C LEU A 168 -8.61 -1.47 13.28
N GLU A 169 -8.68 -0.17 13.02
CA GLU A 169 -9.55 0.73 13.80
C GLU A 169 -11.00 0.62 13.34
N ALA A 170 -11.23 0.46 12.04
CA ALA A 170 -12.56 0.28 11.45
C ALA A 170 -12.47 -0.30 10.04
N ALA A 171 -13.50 -1.03 9.63
CA ALA A 171 -13.75 -1.42 8.24
C ALA A 171 -15.25 -1.24 7.94
N ALA A 172 -15.58 -0.85 6.71
CA ALA A 172 -16.96 -0.66 6.28
C ALA A 172 -17.11 -0.86 4.77
N TRP A 173 -18.30 -1.27 4.36
CA TRP A 173 -18.71 -1.28 2.96
C TRP A 173 -19.05 0.13 2.50
N PHE A 174 -18.47 0.55 1.37
CA PHE A 174 -18.73 1.84 0.75
C PHE A 174 -19.36 1.64 -0.63
N SER A 175 -20.40 2.40 -0.92
CA SER A 175 -21.09 2.37 -2.20
C SER A 175 -20.26 2.98 -3.32
N LEU A 176 -20.61 2.62 -4.56
CA LEU A 176 -20.01 3.20 -5.76
C LEU A 176 -20.09 4.73 -5.78
N ASP A 177 -21.21 5.33 -5.33
CA ASP A 177 -21.40 6.78 -5.30
C ASP A 177 -20.50 7.47 -4.27
N GLU A 178 -20.40 6.92 -3.05
CA GLU A 178 -19.52 7.45 -2.00
C GLU A 178 -18.05 7.46 -2.46
N VAL A 179 -17.60 6.35 -3.06
CA VAL A 179 -16.23 6.20 -3.55
C VAL A 179 -15.97 7.11 -4.75
N THR A 180 -16.91 7.20 -5.69
CA THR A 180 -16.81 8.10 -6.85
C THR A 180 -16.74 9.56 -6.41
N THR A 181 -17.56 9.95 -5.44
CA THR A 181 -17.55 11.29 -4.85
C THR A 181 -16.21 11.56 -4.16
N ALA A 182 -15.67 10.61 -3.41
CA ALA A 182 -14.36 10.75 -2.77
C ALA A 182 -13.20 10.85 -3.79
N LEU A 183 -13.22 10.11 -4.90
CA LEU A 183 -12.22 10.19 -5.97
C LEU A 183 -12.22 11.55 -6.69
N ARG A 184 -13.37 12.22 -6.80
CA ARG A 184 -13.50 13.54 -7.45
C ARG A 184 -12.95 14.68 -6.61
N ARG A 185 -12.80 14.52 -5.29
CA ARG A 185 -12.24 15.56 -4.41
C ARG A 185 -10.78 15.83 -4.76
N LYS A 186 -10.45 17.06 -5.17
CA LYS A 186 -9.07 17.46 -5.45
C LYS A 186 -8.30 17.57 -4.13
N GLY A 187 -7.21 16.80 -4.05
CA GLY A 187 -6.42 16.61 -2.83
C GLY A 187 -5.88 17.89 -2.23
N SER A 188 -6.34 18.20 -1.02
CA SER A 188 -5.52 18.82 0.00
C SER A 188 -5.90 18.19 1.32
N LEU A 189 -4.95 17.56 2.01
CA LEU A 189 -5.11 17.12 3.40
C LEU A 189 -5.33 18.31 4.36
N ALA A 190 -5.32 19.55 3.85
CA ALA A 190 -5.80 20.73 4.58
C ALA A 190 -7.32 20.87 4.42
N LEU A 191 -8.08 19.95 4.98
CA LEU A 191 -9.49 20.19 5.27
C LEU A 191 -9.64 20.25 6.78
N GLN A 192 -10.01 21.45 7.23
CA GLN A 192 -10.45 21.73 8.59
C GLN A 192 -11.48 20.68 9.03
N PRO A 193 -11.46 20.26 10.31
CA PRO A 193 -12.39 19.28 10.83
C PRO A 193 -13.76 19.95 11.03
N SER A 194 -14.55 20.10 9.95
CA SER A 194 -15.93 20.57 10.09
C SER A 194 -17.00 19.59 9.63
N GLU A 195 -16.67 18.41 9.10
CA GLU A 195 -17.69 17.39 8.81
C GLU A 195 -17.22 15.97 9.14
N ALA A 196 -17.93 15.34 10.06
CA ALA A 196 -17.64 14.03 10.65
C ALA A 196 -17.90 12.82 9.72
N SER A 197 -17.94 12.98 8.40
CA SER A 197 -18.38 11.89 7.50
C SER A 197 -17.77 11.93 6.09
N SER A 198 -16.60 12.54 5.92
CA SER A 198 -15.95 12.61 4.61
C SER A 198 -14.93 11.47 4.42
N LEU A 199 -15.30 10.44 3.69
CA LEU A 199 -14.37 9.42 3.17
C LEU A 199 -13.22 10.10 2.42
N LEU A 200 -11.99 9.85 2.87
CA LEU A 200 -10.74 10.20 2.20
C LEU A 200 -10.09 8.92 1.66
N LEU A 201 -9.49 9.04 0.47
CA LEU A 201 -8.84 7.93 -0.21
C LEU A 201 -7.32 8.16 -0.30
N PRO A 202 -6.52 7.09 -0.52
CA PRO A 202 -5.08 7.20 -0.66
C PRO A 202 -4.69 8.15 -1.81
N PRO A 203 -3.49 8.77 -1.76
CA PRO A 203 -3.02 9.66 -2.81
C PRO A 203 -2.90 8.94 -4.15
N LYS A 204 -2.97 9.70 -5.25
CA LYS A 204 -2.97 9.17 -6.63
C LYS A 204 -1.78 8.29 -6.96
N LEU A 205 -0.64 8.47 -6.28
CA LEU A 205 0.55 7.65 -6.48
C LEU A 205 0.48 6.28 -5.79
N ALA A 206 -0.43 6.07 -4.84
CA ALA A 206 -0.55 4.82 -4.10
C ALA A 206 -1.35 3.77 -4.90
N ILE A 207 -0.87 2.53 -4.93
CA ILE A 207 -1.55 1.44 -5.64
C ILE A 207 -2.97 1.17 -5.14
N ALA A 208 -3.25 1.47 -3.86
CA ALA A 208 -4.59 1.44 -3.30
C ALA A 208 -5.55 2.38 -4.06
N HIS A 209 -5.11 3.59 -4.39
CA HIS A 209 -5.88 4.54 -5.20
C HIS A 209 -6.18 3.97 -6.58
N HIS A 210 -5.20 3.31 -7.20
CA HIS A 210 -5.38 2.68 -8.51
C HIS A 210 -6.36 1.51 -8.45
N LEU A 211 -6.32 0.67 -7.41
CA LEU A 211 -7.31 -0.40 -7.20
C LEU A 211 -8.72 0.14 -7.12
N ILE A 212 -8.92 1.16 -6.27
CA ILE A 212 -10.22 1.80 -6.05
C ILE A 212 -10.72 2.43 -7.35
N LYS A 213 -9.87 3.21 -8.03
CA LYS A 213 -10.21 3.84 -9.30
C LYS A 213 -10.61 2.83 -10.37
N LYS A 214 -9.83 1.76 -10.53
CA LYS A 214 -10.11 0.70 -11.51
C LYS A 214 -11.44 0.00 -11.22
N TRP A 215 -11.77 -0.26 -9.95
CA TRP A 215 -13.06 -0.82 -9.57
C TRP A 215 -14.25 0.07 -9.98
N VAL A 216 -14.15 1.39 -9.74
CA VAL A 216 -15.16 2.37 -10.19
C VAL A 216 -15.31 2.36 -11.72
N GLU A 217 -14.19 2.35 -12.45
CA GLU A 217 -14.19 2.33 -13.92
C GLU A 217 -14.81 1.05 -14.48
N THR A 218 -14.51 -0.12 -13.89
CA THR A 218 -15.07 -1.41 -14.28
C THR A 218 -16.59 -1.45 -14.11
N LEU A 219 -17.11 -1.06 -12.94
CA LEU A 219 -18.57 -1.07 -12.68
C LEU A 219 -19.32 -0.05 -13.54
N SER A 220 -18.73 1.12 -13.79
CA SER A 220 -19.33 2.13 -14.66
C SER A 220 -19.46 1.63 -16.10
N CYS A 221 -18.45 0.92 -16.61
CA CYS A 221 -18.47 0.33 -17.95
C CYS A 221 -19.53 -0.78 -18.08
N SER A 222 -19.65 -1.65 -17.06
CA SER A 222 -20.68 -2.69 -17.03
C SER A 222 -22.10 -2.13 -17.02
N SER A 223 -22.34 -1.00 -16.34
CA SER A 223 -23.65 -0.33 -16.33
C SER A 223 -24.05 0.33 -17.65
N LEU A 224 -23.08 0.66 -18.52
CA LEU A 224 -23.31 1.23 -19.85
C LEU A 224 -23.55 0.17 -20.93
N ALA A 225 -23.18 -1.08 -20.64
CA ALA A 225 -23.31 -2.22 -21.56
C ALA A 225 -24.58 -3.07 -21.32
N ALA A 226 -25.34 -2.77 -20.27
CA ALA A 226 -26.61 -3.40 -19.91
C ALA A 226 -27.80 -2.51 -20.27
#